data_AF-A0A4S2T522-F1
#
_entry.id   AF-A0A4S2T522-F1
#
_cell.length_a   1.000
_cell.length_b   1.000
_cell.length_c   1.000
_cell.angle_alpha   90.00
_cell.angle_beta   90.00
_cell.angle_gamma   90.00
#
_symmetry.space_group_name_H-M   'P 1'
#
loop_
_entity.id
_entity.type
_entity.pdbx_description
1 polymer ?
#
loop_
_entity_poly.entity_id
_entity_poly.type
_entity_poly.pdbx_seq_one_letter_code
_entity_poly.pdbx_strand_id
1 'polypeptide(L)'
;MAELTYKALVKRTQDKEKALARNAEGVKKAADDIKELADDTASDADALGAKSVDRDSLAECQELSKTIRGVSEGALSYASKTADTAKAAKAAGDQARTTHAGFQEAFDRSDVDGLEKVSRDWFEQE
;
A
#
# COMPACT_ATOMS: atom_id res chain seq x y z
N MET A 1 -15.26 -25.20 -1.16
CA MET A 1 -14.11 -24.67 -1.92
C MET A 1 -14.64 -23.50 -2.73
N ALA A 2 -14.38 -22.26 -2.31
CA ALA A 2 -14.95 -21.10 -3.01
C ALA A 2 -14.29 -20.98 -4.38
N GLU A 3 -15.06 -21.21 -5.45
CA GLU A 3 -14.60 -21.00 -6.82
C GLU A 3 -14.15 -19.54 -6.97
N LEU A 4 -12.84 -19.35 -6.99
CA LEU A 4 -12.20 -18.10 -7.38
C LEU A 4 -12.38 -17.95 -8.89
N THR A 5 -13.60 -17.60 -9.31
CA THR A 5 -13.82 -17.16 -10.69
C THR A 5 -12.94 -15.94 -10.95
N TYR A 6 -12.48 -15.78 -12.18
CA TYR A 6 -11.61 -14.67 -12.58
C TYR A 6 -12.17 -13.30 -12.13
N LYS A 7 -13.50 -13.10 -12.25
CA LYS A 7 -14.21 -11.91 -11.76
C LYS A 7 -14.09 -11.72 -10.23
N ALA A 8 -14.16 -12.79 -9.45
CA ALA A 8 -14.01 -12.74 -7.99
C ALA A 8 -12.57 -12.40 -7.57
N LEU A 9 -11.56 -12.92 -8.28
CA LEU A 9 -10.15 -12.59 -8.04
C LEU A 9 -9.88 -11.11 -8.33
N VAL A 10 -10.32 -10.61 -9.49
CA VAL A 10 -10.14 -9.19 -9.88
C VAL A 10 -10.78 -8.27 -8.85
N LYS A 11 -12.01 -8.56 -8.40
CA LYS A 11 -12.69 -7.76 -7.37
C LYS A 11 -11.91 -7.73 -6.06
N ARG A 12 -11.40 -8.89 -5.58
CA ARG A 12 -10.58 -8.96 -4.36
C ARG A 12 -9.28 -8.17 -4.48
N THR A 13 -8.63 -8.18 -5.64
CA THR A 13 -7.42 -7.38 -5.89
C THR A 13 -7.75 -5.88 -5.83
N GLN A 14 -8.82 -5.44 -6.49
CA GLN A 14 -9.26 -4.04 -6.44
C GLN A 14 -9.62 -3.57 -5.03
N ASP A 15 -10.26 -4.42 -4.23
CA ASP A 15 -10.59 -4.10 -2.83
C ASP A 15 -9.32 -3.95 -1.98
N LYS A 16 -8.31 -4.81 -2.21
CA LYS A 16 -6.99 -4.69 -1.57
C LYS A 16 -6.24 -3.43 -1.99
N GLU A 17 -6.26 -3.07 -3.27
CA GLU A 17 -5.66 -1.82 -3.78
C GLU A 17 -6.26 -0.59 -3.09
N LYS A 18 -7.60 -0.53 -3.00
CA LYS A 18 -8.29 0.57 -2.30
C LYS A 18 -7.94 0.63 -0.82
N ALA A 19 -7.83 -0.53 -0.15
CA ALA A 19 -7.44 -0.60 1.25
C ALA A 19 -5.99 -0.10 1.46
N LEU A 20 -5.06 -0.49 0.59
CA LEU A 20 -3.67 -0.03 0.63
C LEU A 20 -3.56 1.48 0.40
N ALA A 21 -4.31 2.02 -0.58
CA ALA A 21 -4.32 3.46 -0.86
C ALA A 21 -4.82 4.27 0.36
N ARG A 22 -5.92 3.84 0.98
CA ARG A 22 -6.45 4.49 2.20
C ARG A 22 -5.47 4.40 3.38
N ASN A 23 -4.80 3.27 3.54
CA ASN A 23 -3.79 3.11 4.59
C ASN A 23 -2.60 4.05 4.36
N ALA A 24 -2.13 4.18 3.11
CA ALA A 24 -1.05 5.09 2.75
C ALA A 24 -1.41 6.56 3.05
N GLU A 25 -2.63 6.99 2.74
CA GLU A 25 -3.12 8.33 3.11
C GLU A 25 -3.14 8.55 4.62
N GLY A 26 -3.62 7.57 5.39
CA GLY A 26 -3.63 7.62 6.85
C GLY A 26 -2.23 7.72 7.45
N VAL A 27 -1.28 6.92 6.95
CA VAL A 27 0.11 6.97 7.39
C VAL A 27 0.77 8.28 6.99
N LYS A 28 0.49 8.81 5.80
CA LYS A 28 0.99 10.12 5.38
C LYS A 28 0.53 11.21 6.33
N LYS A 29 -0.76 11.26 6.68
CA LYS A 29 -1.29 12.25 7.62
C LYS A 29 -0.61 12.14 8.99
N ALA A 30 -0.50 10.93 9.52
CA ALA A 30 0.20 10.71 10.80
C ALA A 30 1.68 11.14 10.72
N ALA A 31 2.35 10.92 9.58
CA ALA A 31 3.72 11.36 9.38
C ALA A 31 3.85 12.88 9.30
N ASP A 32 2.89 13.57 8.67
CA ASP A 32 2.82 15.03 8.63
C ASP A 32 2.62 15.60 10.04
N ASP A 33 1.71 15.01 10.85
CA ASP A 33 1.49 15.39 12.25
C ASP A 33 2.76 15.18 13.11
N ILE A 34 3.48 14.06 12.92
CA ILE A 34 4.75 13.77 13.61
C ILE A 34 5.84 14.79 13.21
N LYS A 35 5.84 15.22 11.95
CA LYS A 35 6.80 16.23 11.48
C LYS A 35 6.55 17.58 12.15
N GLU A 36 5.30 17.99 12.28
CA GLU A 36 4.92 19.22 12.99
C GLU A 36 5.42 19.20 14.43
N LEU A 37 5.20 18.09 15.15
CA LEU A 37 5.72 17.91 16.52
C LEU A 37 7.26 18.00 16.59
N ALA A 38 7.95 17.50 15.57
CA ALA A 38 9.41 17.59 15.49
C ALA A 38 9.90 19.03 15.29
N ASP A 39 9.19 19.78 14.44
CA ASP A 39 9.49 21.18 14.15
C ASP A 39 9.19 22.07 15.38
N ASP A 40 8.09 21.81 16.09
CA ASP A 40 7.77 22.46 17.37
C ASP A 40 8.84 22.17 18.43
N THR A 41 9.26 20.91 18.57
CA THR A 41 10.33 20.51 19.52
C THR A 41 11.65 21.21 19.21
N ALA A 42 11.98 21.39 17.93
CA ALA A 42 13.17 22.13 17.51
C ALA A 42 13.05 23.62 17.87
N SER A 43 11.88 24.22 17.64
CA SER A 43 11.60 25.62 18.02
C SER A 43 11.69 25.83 19.54
N ASP A 44 11.20 24.88 20.33
CA ASP A 44 11.32 24.92 21.79
C ASP A 44 12.78 24.85 22.23
N ALA A 45 13.60 24.01 21.58
CA ALA A 45 15.03 23.93 21.84
C ALA A 45 15.75 25.27 21.56
N ASP A 46 15.41 25.93 20.45
CA ASP A 46 15.96 27.25 20.10
C ASP A 46 15.54 28.33 21.12
N ALA A 47 14.28 28.30 21.57
CA ALA A 47 13.78 29.21 22.60
C ALA A 47 14.45 29.00 23.97
N LEU A 48 14.77 27.76 24.33
CA LEU A 48 15.54 27.42 25.53
C LEU A 48 16.99 27.93 25.42
N GLY A 49 17.60 27.84 24.24
CA GLY A 49 18.93 28.39 23.97
C GLY A 49 19.00 29.90 24.19
N ALA A 50 17.96 30.63 23.79
CA ALA A 50 17.85 32.07 24.03
C ALA A 50 17.75 32.44 25.53
N LYS A 51 17.35 31.49 26.39
CA LYS A 51 17.17 31.70 27.84
C LYS A 51 18.38 31.29 28.69
N SER A 52 19.53 31.01 28.08
CA SER A 52 20.76 30.57 28.79
C SER A 52 20.60 29.25 29.55
N VAL A 53 19.78 28.34 29.00
CA VAL A 53 19.64 26.96 29.51
C VAL A 53 20.94 26.19 29.25
N ASP A 54 21.22 25.20 30.12
CA ASP A 54 22.40 24.34 29.99
C ASP A 54 22.49 23.64 28.62
N ARG A 55 23.73 23.48 28.13
CA ARG A 55 24.02 22.97 26.79
C ARG A 55 23.59 21.51 26.60
N ASP A 56 23.60 20.71 27.66
CA ASP A 56 23.26 19.29 27.56
C ASP A 56 21.75 19.14 27.31
N SER A 57 20.92 19.91 28.00
CA SER A 57 19.47 19.93 27.76
C SER A 57 19.10 20.40 26.35
N LEU A 58 19.87 21.34 25.79
CA LEU A 58 19.65 21.81 24.42
C LEU A 58 20.03 20.74 23.39
N ALA A 59 21.11 20.01 23.63
CA ALA A 59 21.53 18.88 22.80
C ALA A 59 20.49 17.74 22.84
N GLU A 60 19.92 17.43 24.01
CA GLU A 60 18.86 16.42 24.15
C GLU A 60 17.61 16.77 23.34
N CYS A 61 17.14 18.02 23.39
CA CYS A 61 15.99 18.45 22.57
C CYS A 61 16.29 18.40 21.07
N GLN A 62 17.52 18.73 20.65
CA GLN A 62 17.94 18.62 19.25
C GLN A 62 18.01 17.17 18.77
N GLU A 63 18.52 16.25 19.59
CA GLU A 63 18.53 14.83 19.25
C GLU A 63 17.13 14.21 19.24
N LEU A 64 16.25 14.66 20.13
CA LEU A 64 14.84 14.27 20.12
C LEU A 64 14.15 14.72 18.82
N SER A 65 14.31 15.99 18.41
CA SER A 65 13.71 16.49 17.17
C SER A 65 14.22 15.74 15.93
N LYS A 66 15.53 15.41 15.87
CA LYS A 66 16.10 14.56 14.80
C LYS A 66 15.46 13.17 14.78
N THR A 67 15.30 12.53 15.94
CA THR A 67 14.70 11.21 16.06
C THR A 67 13.25 11.22 15.57
N ILE A 68 12.46 12.21 15.99
CA ILE A 68 11.06 12.38 15.57
C ILE A 68 10.98 12.62 14.06
N ARG A 69 11.85 13.47 13.49
CA ARG A 69 11.94 13.64 12.03
C ARG A 69 12.24 12.34 11.30
N GLY A 70 13.18 11.55 11.79
CA GLY A 70 13.50 10.24 11.20
C GLY A 70 12.31 9.26 11.18
N VAL A 71 11.47 9.29 12.22
CA VAL A 71 10.22 8.50 12.26
C VAL A 71 9.24 8.97 11.19
N SER A 72 9.05 10.28 11.05
CA SER A 72 8.19 10.85 9.99
C SER A 72 8.68 10.48 8.59
N GLU A 73 9.97 10.61 8.31
CA GLU A 73 10.56 10.23 7.03
C GLU A 73 10.36 8.74 6.71
N GLY A 74 10.55 7.86 7.70
CA GLY A 74 10.28 6.44 7.57
C GLY A 74 8.81 6.14 7.24
N ALA A 75 7.88 6.82 7.90
CA ALA A 75 6.45 6.69 7.65
C ALA A 75 6.05 7.20 6.25
N LEU A 76 6.59 8.33 5.80
CA LEU A 76 6.40 8.85 4.44
C LEU A 76 6.96 7.90 3.37
N SER A 77 8.12 7.30 3.63
CA SER A 77 8.73 6.29 2.75
C SER A 77 7.85 5.05 2.64
N TYR A 78 7.32 4.54 3.77
CA TYR A 78 6.36 3.44 3.79
C TYR A 78 5.08 3.77 3.00
N ALA A 79 4.51 4.96 3.21
CA ALA A 79 3.32 5.41 2.49
C ALA A 79 3.57 5.48 0.97
N SER A 80 4.71 6.02 0.54
CA SER A 80 5.09 6.06 -0.89
C SER A 80 5.22 4.66 -1.48
N LYS A 81 5.95 3.76 -0.82
CA LYS A 81 6.12 2.37 -1.31
C LYS A 81 4.78 1.62 -1.39
N THR A 82 3.88 1.89 -0.47
CA THR A 82 2.52 1.34 -0.49
C THR A 82 1.73 1.83 -1.70
N ALA A 83 1.82 3.12 -2.03
CA ALA A 83 1.20 3.70 -3.22
C ALA A 83 1.77 3.12 -4.52
N ASP A 84 3.09 2.94 -4.61
CA ASP A 84 3.74 2.33 -5.78
C ASP A 84 3.34 0.86 -5.95
N THR A 85 3.25 0.11 -4.84
CA THR A 85 2.76 -1.27 -4.86
C THR A 85 1.31 -1.36 -5.35
N ALA A 86 0.45 -0.42 -4.94
CA ALA A 86 -0.94 -0.37 -5.42
C ALA A 86 -1.00 -0.09 -6.93
N LYS A 87 -0.15 0.80 -7.47
CA LYS A 87 -0.06 1.04 -8.93
C LYS A 87 0.41 -0.20 -9.68
N ALA A 88 1.43 -0.90 -9.16
CA ALA A 88 1.95 -2.11 -9.76
C ALA A 88 0.91 -3.24 -9.77
N ALA A 89 0.16 -3.41 -8.67
CA ALA A 89 -0.94 -4.35 -8.58
C ALA A 89 -2.02 -4.06 -9.63
N LYS A 90 -2.39 -2.77 -9.80
CA LYS A 90 -3.36 -2.36 -10.81
C LYS A 90 -2.87 -2.67 -12.23
N ALA A 91 -1.62 -2.35 -12.54
CA ALA A 91 -1.03 -2.63 -13.84
C ALA A 91 -1.02 -4.13 -14.16
N ALA A 92 -0.69 -4.98 -13.18
CA ALA A 92 -0.75 -6.43 -13.32
C ALA A 92 -2.19 -6.92 -13.53
N GLY A 93 -3.17 -6.33 -12.84
CA GLY A 93 -4.59 -6.62 -13.03
C GLY A 93 -5.12 -6.23 -14.41
N ASP A 94 -4.72 -5.06 -14.91
CA ASP A 94 -5.10 -4.58 -16.25
C ASP A 94 -4.44 -5.42 -17.36
N GLN A 95 -3.19 -5.84 -17.17
CA GLN A 95 -2.52 -6.79 -18.05
C GLN A 95 -3.24 -8.14 -18.05
N ALA A 96 -3.57 -8.68 -16.87
CA ALA A 96 -4.33 -9.92 -16.76
C ALA A 96 -5.71 -9.82 -17.42
N ARG A 97 -6.39 -8.67 -17.32
CA ARG A 97 -7.63 -8.41 -18.06
C ARG A 97 -7.39 -8.43 -19.56
N THR A 98 -6.34 -7.79 -20.03
CA THR A 98 -6.04 -7.75 -21.47
C THR A 98 -5.72 -9.14 -22.02
N THR A 99 -4.98 -9.97 -21.28
CA THR A 99 -4.58 -11.32 -21.73
C THR A 99 -5.67 -12.38 -21.50
N HIS A 100 -6.46 -12.26 -20.44
CA HIS A 100 -7.43 -13.29 -20.06
C HIS A 100 -8.91 -12.93 -20.32
N ALA A 101 -9.22 -11.71 -20.73
CA ALA A 101 -10.60 -11.35 -21.12
C ALA A 101 -11.11 -12.24 -22.28
N GLY A 102 -10.24 -12.64 -23.22
CA GLY A 102 -10.62 -13.55 -24.30
C GLY A 102 -11.06 -14.93 -23.81
N PHE A 103 -10.50 -15.44 -22.71
CA PHE A 103 -10.94 -16.70 -22.10
C PHE A 103 -12.30 -16.57 -21.41
N GLN A 104 -12.56 -15.45 -20.72
CA GLN A 104 -13.87 -15.21 -20.11
C GLN A 104 -14.94 -14.98 -21.18
N GLU A 105 -14.61 -14.29 -22.27
CA GLU A 105 -15.55 -14.06 -23.37
C GLU A 105 -15.84 -15.35 -24.14
N ALA A 106 -14.85 -16.24 -24.27
CA ALA A 106 -15.04 -17.60 -24.79
C ALA A 106 -15.86 -18.49 -23.83
N PHE A 107 -15.64 -18.39 -22.52
CA PHE A 107 -16.42 -19.10 -21.50
C PHE A 107 -17.88 -18.60 -21.45
N ASP A 108 -18.10 -17.28 -21.40
CA ASP A 108 -19.43 -16.66 -21.34
C ASP A 108 -20.22 -16.88 -22.67
N ARG A 109 -19.55 -17.11 -23.81
CA ARG A 109 -20.18 -17.49 -25.10
C ARG A 109 -20.31 -19.00 -25.32
N SER A 110 -19.69 -19.82 -24.48
CA SER A 110 -19.72 -21.27 -24.63
C SER A 110 -21.05 -21.79 -24.09
N ASP A 111 -21.90 -22.31 -24.99
CA ASP A 111 -23.20 -22.93 -24.68
C ASP A 111 -23.04 -24.34 -24.04
N VAL A 112 -21.87 -24.60 -23.44
CA VAL A 112 -21.45 -25.91 -22.94
C VAL A 112 -21.62 -25.96 -21.43
N ASP A 113 -22.76 -26.48 -21.00
CA ASP A 113 -22.99 -26.88 -19.60
C ASP A 113 -22.29 -28.21 -19.29
N GLY A 114 -21.74 -28.34 -18.08
CA GLY A 114 -21.21 -29.61 -17.55
C GLY A 114 -19.70 -29.84 -17.68
N LEU A 115 -18.91 -28.82 -18.06
CA LEU A 115 -17.44 -28.89 -18.07
C LEU A 115 -16.83 -29.23 -16.69
N GLU A 116 -17.56 -28.96 -15.61
CA GLU A 116 -17.19 -29.32 -14.23
C GLU A 116 -17.15 -30.85 -14.01
N LYS A 117 -17.78 -31.62 -14.90
CA LYS A 117 -17.87 -33.09 -14.85
C LYS A 117 -16.91 -33.78 -15.81
N VAL A 118 -16.18 -33.02 -16.63
CA VAL A 118 -15.22 -33.58 -17.59
C VAL A 118 -13.87 -33.71 -16.88
N SER A 119 -13.37 -34.95 -16.77
CA SER A 119 -12.05 -35.20 -16.18
C SER A 119 -10.98 -34.46 -16.98
N ARG A 120 -10.09 -33.74 -16.27
CA ARG A 120 -8.98 -32.99 -16.90
C ARG A 120 -8.05 -33.91 -17.70
N ASP A 121 -8.00 -35.19 -17.35
CA ASP A 121 -7.22 -36.22 -18.04
C ASP A 121 -7.64 -36.41 -19.51
N TRP A 122 -8.86 -36.03 -19.88
CA TRP A 122 -9.35 -36.14 -21.25
C TRP A 122 -8.72 -35.09 -22.19
N PHE A 123 -8.32 -33.93 -21.65
CA PHE A 123 -7.67 -32.87 -22.43
C PHE A 123 -6.14 -33.05 -22.56
N GLU A 124 -5.57 -34.05 -21.87
CA GLU A 124 -4.14 -34.39 -21.93
C GLU A 124 -3.84 -35.54 -22.92
N GLN A 125 -4.85 -36.07 -23.62
CA GLN A 125 -4.66 -37.12 -24.62
C GLN A 125 -4.26 -36.53 -25.98
N GLU A 126 -2.96 -36.66 -26.30
CA GLU A 126 -2.36 -36.51 -27.64
C GLU A 126 -2.83 -37.61 -28.62
#